data_AF-D7FMW6-F1
#
_entry.id   AF-D7FMW6-F1
#
_cell.length_a   1.000
_cell.length_b   1.000
_cell.length_c   1.000
_cell.angle_alpha   90.00
_cell.angle_beta   90.00
_cell.angle_gamma   90.00
#
_symmetry.space_group_name_H-M   'P 1'
#
loop_
_entity.id
_entity.type
_entity.pdbx_description
1 polymer ?
#
loop_
_entity_poly.entity_id
_entity_poly.type
_entity_poly.pdbx_seq_one_letter_code
_entity_poly.pdbx_strand_id
1 'polypeptide(L)'
;MRAVSSLVSLSALATSSAFVAPGGNAIRASTGKTNAAMALRCLSRARLTSSVRPQAALRRPTAVRTMMMMSDAAVTEEEAAPAAPTGELTELARLEIRIGKIVEIARHPDADSLYVEKVDLGQGEEEGPRTIVSGLVNFCEESDLLGRDVVVLCNLKPVNMKGVTSAGMLLCSSNEDHSKVEPLCPPEGVPLGELVTFDGHLPSPVDAGNRAGKAWKRASKTLAVDDSEEAKFTGEKLPATFMTSKGPITSPLPGSIS
;
A
#
# COMPACT_ATOMS: atom_id res chain seq x y z
N MET A 1 67.36 3.96 -15.99
CA MET A 1 67.88 2.85 -15.15
C MET A 1 66.73 2.35 -14.27
N ARG A 2 66.46 1.03 -14.31
CA ARG A 2 65.43 0.24 -13.57
C ARG A 2 63.97 0.55 -13.99
N ALA A 3 63.24 -0.25 -14.77
CA ALA A 3 63.06 -1.71 -14.89
C ALA A 3 62.30 -2.38 -13.73
N VAL A 4 61.23 -3.10 -14.16
CA VAL A 4 60.64 -4.39 -13.72
C VAL A 4 59.66 -4.52 -12.54
N SER A 5 58.64 -5.36 -12.85
CA SER A 5 57.90 -6.35 -12.04
C SER A 5 56.52 -5.95 -11.48
N SER A 6 55.40 -6.54 -11.96
CA SER A 6 54.86 -7.92 -11.72
C SER A 6 54.17 -8.00 -10.34
N LEU A 7 53.00 -8.58 -10.06
CA LEU A 7 52.23 -9.75 -10.52
C LEU A 7 50.71 -9.44 -10.35
N VAL A 8 49.79 -9.85 -11.24
CA VAL A 8 49.00 -11.11 -11.21
C VAL A 8 48.54 -11.57 -9.82
N SER A 9 47.22 -11.49 -9.56
CA SER A 9 46.57 -12.37 -8.57
C SER A 9 45.33 -13.00 -9.20
N LEU A 10 45.39 -14.32 -9.31
CA LEU A 10 44.47 -15.23 -9.98
C LEU A 10 44.24 -16.41 -9.02
N SER A 11 43.05 -16.53 -8.43
CA SER A 11 42.56 -17.71 -7.68
C SER A 11 41.21 -17.33 -7.04
N ALA A 12 40.15 -18.14 -7.00
CA ALA A 12 40.00 -19.56 -7.23
C ALA A 12 38.56 -19.88 -7.68
N LEU A 13 38.45 -20.91 -8.52
CA LEU A 13 37.22 -21.66 -8.74
C LEU A 13 36.82 -22.39 -7.45
N ALA A 14 35.53 -22.36 -7.12
CA ALA A 14 34.90 -23.38 -6.30
C ALA A 14 33.69 -23.93 -7.04
N THR A 15 33.93 -25.03 -7.74
CA THR A 15 32.95 -25.97 -8.24
C THR A 15 32.27 -26.67 -7.07
N SER A 16 30.94 -26.76 -7.10
CA SER A 16 30.23 -27.84 -6.42
C SER A 16 29.02 -28.20 -7.24
N SER A 17 29.11 -29.38 -7.83
CA SER A 17 28.06 -30.04 -8.58
C SER A 17 27.59 -31.25 -7.79
N ALA A 18 26.29 -31.52 -7.94
CA ALA A 18 25.61 -32.81 -7.83
C ALA A 18 25.37 -33.43 -6.44
N PHE A 19 24.09 -33.51 -6.07
CA PHE A 19 23.54 -34.78 -5.61
C PHE A 19 22.09 -34.94 -6.10
N VAL A 20 21.93 -35.81 -7.10
CA VAL A 20 20.65 -36.36 -7.58
C VAL A 20 20.56 -37.78 -7.01
N ALA A 21 19.41 -38.15 -6.45
CA ALA A 21 19.09 -39.52 -6.07
C ALA A 21 17.83 -40.01 -6.83
N PRO A 22 17.79 -41.28 -7.28
CA PRO A 22 16.71 -41.82 -8.13
C PRO A 22 15.75 -42.79 -7.43
N GLY A 23 14.55 -42.95 -8.01
CA GLY A 23 13.67 -44.14 -7.96
C GLY A 23 12.93 -44.40 -6.63
N GLY A 24 11.70 -44.90 -6.58
CA GLY A 24 10.80 -45.44 -7.58
C GLY A 24 9.79 -46.40 -6.88
N ASN A 25 8.58 -46.40 -7.41
CA ASN A 25 7.55 -47.45 -7.40
C ASN A 25 6.44 -47.54 -6.33
N ALA A 26 5.27 -47.85 -6.86
CA ALA A 26 3.91 -47.86 -6.33
C ALA A 26 3.60 -48.99 -5.32
N ILE A 27 2.46 -48.90 -4.63
CA ILE A 27 1.46 -49.99 -4.40
C ILE A 27 0.13 -49.41 -3.85
N ARG A 28 -0.95 -49.82 -4.54
CA ARG A 28 -2.37 -50.12 -4.18
C ARG A 28 -3.19 -49.33 -3.13
N ALA A 29 -4.38 -49.00 -3.63
CA ALA A 29 -5.71 -48.95 -3.03
C ALA A 29 -5.97 -49.72 -1.71
N SER A 30 -6.77 -49.11 -0.83
CA SER A 30 -7.87 -49.83 -0.16
C SER A 30 -9.04 -48.90 0.17
N THR A 31 -10.20 -49.27 -0.37
CA THR A 31 -11.56 -48.98 0.08
C THR A 31 -11.74 -49.14 1.59
N GLY A 32 -12.56 -48.29 2.22
CA GLY A 32 -12.92 -48.45 3.63
C GLY A 32 -13.95 -47.44 4.12
N LYS A 33 -15.22 -47.77 3.91
CA LYS A 33 -16.42 -47.06 4.37
C LYS A 33 -16.79 -47.58 5.76
N THR A 34 -16.84 -46.75 6.80
CA THR A 34 -17.67 -47.04 7.99
C THR A 34 -18.10 -45.76 8.70
N ASN A 35 -19.42 -45.70 8.90
CA ASN A 35 -20.13 -44.79 9.79
C ASN A 35 -19.79 -45.11 11.26
N ALA A 36 -19.81 -44.10 12.15
CA ALA A 36 -20.33 -44.25 13.51
C ALA A 36 -20.53 -42.89 14.17
N ALA A 37 -21.79 -42.48 14.29
CA ALA A 37 -22.24 -41.55 15.30
C ALA A 37 -22.27 -42.27 16.65
N MET A 38 -21.81 -41.64 17.74
CA MET A 38 -22.29 -41.98 19.08
C MET A 38 -22.12 -40.80 20.05
N ALA A 39 -23.25 -40.40 20.62
CA ALA A 39 -23.39 -39.47 21.72
C ALA A 39 -22.90 -40.09 23.05
N LEU A 40 -22.47 -39.27 24.02
CA LEU A 40 -23.15 -39.05 25.31
C LEU A 40 -22.26 -38.30 26.32
N ARG A 41 -22.81 -37.21 26.84
CA ARG A 41 -22.90 -36.79 28.26
C ARG A 41 -21.90 -37.40 29.26
N CYS A 42 -21.21 -36.51 29.97
CA CYS A 42 -21.06 -36.61 31.42
C CYS A 42 -21.01 -35.21 32.07
N LEU A 43 -22.12 -34.85 32.73
CA LEU A 43 -22.13 -33.84 33.78
C LEU A 43 -21.56 -34.46 35.06
N SER A 44 -20.72 -33.73 35.78
CA SER A 44 -20.48 -33.98 37.21
C SER A 44 -20.21 -32.66 37.91
N ARG A 45 -21.21 -32.22 38.68
CA ARG A 45 -21.19 -31.13 39.66
C ARG A 45 -20.51 -31.57 40.96
N ALA A 46 -19.75 -30.67 41.59
CA ALA A 46 -19.67 -30.52 43.06
C ALA A 46 -19.17 -29.09 43.37
N ARG A 47 -20.07 -28.17 43.80
CA ARG A 47 -20.31 -27.67 45.19
C ARG A 47 -19.16 -26.79 45.72
N LEU A 48 -19.34 -25.46 45.81
CA LEU A 48 -19.85 -24.65 46.97
C LEU A 48 -18.96 -24.83 48.23
N THR A 49 -18.42 -23.81 48.90
CA THR A 49 -19.07 -22.62 49.49
C THR A 49 -18.05 -21.57 50.00
N SER A 50 -18.53 -20.31 50.13
CA SER A 50 -18.19 -19.32 51.20
C SER A 50 -16.82 -18.63 51.12
N SER A 51 -16.60 -17.40 51.54
CA SER A 51 -17.36 -16.24 52.03
C SER A 51 -16.31 -15.16 52.34
N VAL A 52 -16.74 -13.93 52.59
CA VAL A 52 -16.00 -12.81 53.21
C VAL A 52 -15.39 -11.75 52.27
N ARG A 53 -16.18 -10.68 52.09
CA ARG A 53 -15.77 -9.27 52.24
C ARG A 53 -16.01 -8.86 53.72
N PRO A 54 -15.31 -7.86 54.30
CA PRO A 54 -15.63 -6.41 54.15
C PRO A 54 -14.35 -5.54 53.99
N GLN A 55 -14.34 -4.41 53.26
CA GLN A 55 -14.78 -3.02 53.55
C GLN A 55 -14.01 -2.21 54.61
N ALA A 56 -13.86 -0.90 54.32
CA ALA A 56 -13.33 0.25 55.10
C ALA A 56 -11.85 0.60 54.82
N ALA A 57 -11.43 1.87 54.68
CA ALA A 57 -11.99 3.13 55.17
C ALA A 57 -11.55 4.36 54.34
N LEU A 58 -12.41 5.38 54.34
CA LEU A 58 -12.13 6.75 53.93
C LEU A 58 -11.07 7.42 54.83
N ARG A 59 -10.34 8.41 54.28
CA ARG A 59 -10.14 9.74 54.90
C ARG A 59 -9.36 10.74 54.01
N ARG A 60 -10.04 11.84 53.64
CA ARG A 60 -9.50 13.21 53.43
C ARG A 60 -9.76 14.01 54.73
N PRO A 61 -9.36 15.29 54.92
CA PRO A 61 -8.56 16.22 54.09
C PRO A 61 -7.43 16.93 54.90
N THR A 62 -6.58 17.72 54.25
CA THR A 62 -6.29 19.12 54.67
C THR A 62 -5.48 19.84 53.60
N ALA A 63 -5.90 21.08 53.34
CA ALA A 63 -5.29 22.02 52.43
C ALA A 63 -4.03 22.64 53.07
N VAL A 64 -2.96 22.75 52.30
CA VAL A 64 -1.97 23.82 52.48
C VAL A 64 -1.75 24.48 51.13
N ARG A 65 -2.14 25.75 51.13
CA ARG A 65 -1.98 26.78 50.10
C ARG A 65 -0.54 27.28 50.17
N THR A 66 0.20 27.25 49.08
CA THR A 66 1.35 28.13 48.86
C THR A 66 1.44 28.46 47.36
N MET A 67 1.42 29.76 47.09
CA MET A 67 1.57 30.42 45.79
C MET A 67 3.06 30.48 45.40
N MET A 68 3.38 30.32 44.12
CA MET A 68 4.37 31.08 43.33
C MET A 68 4.49 30.43 41.93
N MET A 69 3.99 31.11 40.89
CA MET A 69 4.77 31.85 39.88
C MET A 69 5.66 30.96 39.01
N MET A 70 5.19 30.59 37.83
CA MET A 70 6.05 30.31 36.67
C MET A 70 5.21 30.19 35.39
N SER A 71 5.56 31.05 34.42
CA SER A 71 5.47 30.86 32.97
C SER A 71 4.08 30.69 32.34
N ASP A 72 3.47 31.84 32.07
CA ASP A 72 2.66 32.06 30.86
C ASP A 72 3.58 32.01 29.63
N ALA A 73 3.56 30.88 28.94
CA ALA A 73 3.91 30.72 27.54
C ALA A 73 3.26 29.43 27.05
N ALA A 74 1.93 29.39 27.14
CA ALA A 74 1.11 28.41 26.44
C ALA A 74 1.26 28.71 24.95
N VAL A 75 2.12 27.93 24.29
CA VAL A 75 2.06 27.75 22.85
C VAL A 75 0.77 26.99 22.60
N THR A 76 -0.28 27.74 22.29
CA THR A 76 -1.47 27.19 21.67
C THR A 76 -1.06 26.82 20.26
N GLU A 77 -0.43 25.66 20.10
CA GLU A 77 -0.58 24.87 18.89
C GLU A 77 -2.03 24.45 18.86
N GLU A 78 -2.85 25.34 18.32
CA GLU A 78 -4.09 25.00 17.65
C GLU A 78 -3.69 24.07 16.49
N GLU A 79 -3.56 22.79 16.83
CA GLU A 79 -3.59 21.70 15.88
C GLU A 79 -4.91 21.86 15.12
N ALA A 80 -4.81 22.53 13.97
CA ALA A 80 -5.91 22.73 13.05
C ALA A 80 -6.38 21.34 12.61
N ALA A 81 -7.40 20.82 13.29
CA ALA A 81 -8.15 19.67 12.84
C ALA A 81 -8.57 19.97 11.40
N PRO A 82 -8.17 19.15 10.41
CA PRO A 82 -8.45 19.44 9.02
C PRO A 82 -9.96 19.50 8.84
N ALA A 83 -10.41 20.60 8.22
CA ALA A 83 -11.81 20.80 7.88
C ALA A 83 -12.37 19.52 7.26
N ALA A 84 -13.50 19.02 7.77
CA ALA A 84 -14.07 17.77 7.28
C ALA A 84 -14.22 17.84 5.74
N PRO A 85 -13.70 16.85 4.98
CA PRO A 85 -13.68 16.91 3.53
C PRO A 85 -15.11 17.02 3.03
N THR A 86 -15.42 18.06 2.25
CA THR A 86 -16.78 18.29 1.75
C THR A 86 -16.99 17.53 0.44
N GLY A 87 -17.97 16.63 0.42
CA GLY A 87 -18.56 16.01 -0.77
C GLY A 87 -17.62 15.14 -1.61
N GLU A 88 -16.84 15.78 -2.49
CA GLU A 88 -16.01 15.10 -3.49
C GLU A 88 -14.63 14.74 -2.95
N LEU A 89 -14.06 15.60 -2.11
CA LEU A 89 -12.84 15.28 -1.36
C LEU A 89 -13.10 14.10 -0.39
N THR A 90 -14.35 13.92 0.06
CA THR A 90 -14.75 12.75 0.86
C THR A 90 -14.64 11.46 0.05
N GLU A 91 -14.90 11.50 -1.27
CA GLU A 91 -14.76 10.33 -2.14
C GLU A 91 -13.29 9.99 -2.36
N LEU A 92 -12.42 10.98 -2.51
CA LEU A 92 -10.97 10.78 -2.53
C LEU A 92 -10.44 10.24 -1.21
N ALA A 93 -10.91 10.77 -0.08
CA ALA A 93 -10.48 10.34 1.25
C ALA A 93 -10.80 8.86 1.53
N ARG A 94 -11.80 8.27 0.85
CA ARG A 94 -12.14 6.84 0.97
C ARG A 94 -11.18 5.93 0.20
N LEU A 95 -10.38 6.48 -0.71
CA LEU A 95 -9.45 5.73 -1.52
C LEU A 95 -8.13 5.55 -0.78
N GLU A 96 -7.51 4.39 -0.99
CA GLU A 96 -6.19 4.11 -0.45
C GLU A 96 -5.16 4.25 -1.57
N ILE A 97 -4.59 5.44 -1.67
CA ILE A 97 -3.56 5.77 -2.65
C ILE A 97 -2.22 5.76 -1.93
N ARG A 98 -1.30 4.89 -2.38
CA ARG A 98 0.01 4.71 -1.76
C ARG A 98 1.13 4.88 -2.78
N ILE A 99 2.31 5.22 -2.28
CA ILE A 99 3.54 5.18 -3.08
C ILE A 99 4.09 3.76 -3.12
N GLY A 100 4.47 3.30 -4.31
CA GLY A 100 5.08 1.99 -4.53
C GLY A 100 6.24 2.07 -5.50
N LYS A 101 7.05 1.02 -5.55
CA LYS A 101 8.16 0.86 -6.50
C LYS A 101 7.95 -0.37 -7.37
N ILE A 102 8.12 -0.23 -8.68
CA ILE A 102 8.06 -1.38 -9.59
C ILE A 102 9.38 -2.16 -9.46
N VAL A 103 9.30 -3.38 -8.93
CA VAL A 103 10.46 -4.28 -8.72
C VAL A 103 10.68 -5.17 -9.93
N GLU A 104 9.61 -5.63 -10.57
CA GLU A 104 9.67 -6.46 -11.76
C GLU A 104 8.60 -6.03 -12.75
N ILE A 105 8.91 -6.13 -14.04
CA ILE A 105 7.97 -5.89 -15.14
C ILE A 105 8.13 -6.99 -16.18
N ALA A 106 7.01 -7.48 -16.70
CA ALA A 106 6.97 -8.47 -17.77
C ALA A 106 5.78 -8.21 -18.70
N ARG A 107 5.91 -8.54 -19.98
CA ARG A 107 4.77 -8.52 -20.91
C ARG A 107 3.78 -9.63 -20.57
N HIS A 108 2.50 -9.32 -20.69
CA HIS A 108 1.46 -10.31 -20.47
C HIS A 108 1.48 -11.38 -21.58
N PRO A 109 1.49 -12.69 -21.27
CA PRO A 109 1.62 -13.75 -22.27
C PRO A 109 0.47 -13.77 -23.28
N ASP A 110 -0.75 -13.48 -22.84
CA ASP A 110 -1.97 -13.46 -23.69
C ASP A 110 -2.42 -12.05 -24.13
N ALA A 111 -1.60 -11.01 -23.89
CA ALA A 111 -1.99 -9.63 -24.16
C ALA A 111 -0.81 -8.72 -24.54
N ASP A 112 -0.76 -8.33 -25.81
CA ASP A 112 0.32 -7.48 -26.32
C ASP A 112 0.28 -6.05 -25.80
N SER A 113 -0.85 -5.61 -25.25
CA SER A 113 -1.06 -4.25 -24.74
C SER A 113 -0.93 -4.13 -23.22
N LEU A 114 -0.64 -5.21 -22.50
CA LEU A 114 -0.60 -5.22 -21.04
C LEU A 114 0.78 -5.61 -20.49
N TYR A 115 1.22 -4.89 -19.47
CA TYR A 115 2.32 -5.30 -18.61
C TYR A 115 1.78 -5.95 -17.34
N VAL A 116 2.56 -6.89 -16.81
CA VAL A 116 2.41 -7.49 -15.49
C VAL A 116 3.56 -6.98 -14.65
N GLU A 117 3.24 -6.15 -13.67
CA GLU A 117 4.19 -5.46 -12.80
C GLU A 117 4.10 -6.03 -11.39
N LYS A 118 5.25 -6.18 -10.74
CA LYS A 118 5.37 -6.45 -9.30
C LYS A 118 5.72 -5.16 -8.60
N VAL A 119 4.77 -4.63 -7.83
CA VAL A 119 4.92 -3.35 -7.15
C VAL A 119 5.08 -3.57 -5.65
N ASP A 120 6.21 -3.13 -5.12
CA ASP A 120 6.48 -3.12 -3.69
C ASP A 120 5.87 -1.87 -3.05
N LEU A 121 5.04 -2.08 -2.04
CA LEU A 121 4.37 -1.04 -1.25
C LEU A 121 4.95 -0.93 0.16
N GLY A 122 6.16 -1.43 0.41
CA GLY A 122 6.81 -1.34 1.72
C GLY A 122 6.09 -2.11 2.83
N GLN A 123 5.22 -3.06 2.48
CA GLN A 123 4.45 -3.85 3.45
C GLN A 123 5.27 -4.98 4.11
N GLY A 124 6.59 -5.01 3.87
CA GLY A 124 7.50 -6.03 4.36
C GLY A 124 7.39 -7.35 3.59
N GLU A 125 8.24 -8.31 3.96
CA GLU A 125 8.27 -9.64 3.34
C GLU A 125 6.99 -10.47 3.57
N GLU A 126 6.14 -10.08 4.53
CA GLU A 126 4.93 -10.83 4.91
C GLU A 126 3.81 -10.77 3.85
N GLU A 127 3.60 -9.62 3.20
CA GLU A 127 2.63 -9.48 2.10
C GLU A 127 3.29 -9.54 0.72
N GLY A 128 4.58 -9.20 0.62
CA GLY A 128 5.34 -9.24 -0.63
C GLY A 128 4.86 -8.22 -1.69
N PRO A 129 5.52 -8.17 -2.85
CA PRO A 129 5.15 -7.24 -3.92
C PRO A 129 3.81 -7.64 -4.54
N ARG A 130 2.93 -6.64 -4.74
CA ARG A 130 1.61 -6.84 -5.34
C ARG A 130 1.72 -6.97 -6.85
N THR A 131 0.85 -7.80 -7.42
CA THR A 131 0.76 -7.94 -8.88
C THR A 131 -0.23 -6.93 -9.42
N ILE A 132 0.22 -6.07 -10.33
CA ILE A 132 -0.61 -5.06 -11.00
C ILE A 132 -0.48 -5.29 -12.49
N VAL A 133 -1.61 -5.19 -13.20
CA VAL A 133 -1.65 -5.29 -14.65
C VAL A 133 -2.01 -3.91 -15.21
N SER A 134 -1.11 -3.34 -16.00
CA SER A 134 -1.24 -1.98 -16.56
C SER A 134 -1.29 -2.04 -18.09
N GLY A 135 -1.98 -1.08 -18.70
CA GLY A 135 -2.13 -0.96 -20.16
C GLY A 135 -1.08 -0.07 -20.82
N LEU A 136 0.17 -0.11 -20.38
CA LEU A 136 1.19 0.89 -20.72
C LEU A 136 2.12 0.51 -21.88
N VAL A 137 1.97 -0.68 -22.48
CA VAL A 137 2.90 -1.21 -23.50
C VAL A 137 3.07 -0.29 -24.72
N ASN A 138 2.01 0.43 -25.11
CA ASN A 138 2.05 1.33 -26.26
C ASN A 138 2.58 2.73 -25.93
N PHE A 139 2.80 3.04 -24.64
CA PHE A 139 3.12 4.39 -24.17
C PHE A 139 4.48 4.47 -23.47
N CYS A 140 4.87 3.44 -22.72
CA CYS A 140 6.11 3.40 -21.95
C CYS A 140 6.88 2.11 -22.23
N GLU A 141 8.21 2.24 -22.26
CA GLU A 141 9.12 1.09 -22.36
C GLU A 141 9.32 0.44 -20.98
N GLU A 142 9.65 -0.85 -20.98
CA GLU A 142 9.88 -1.62 -19.75
C GLU A 142 11.04 -1.05 -18.91
N SER A 143 12.06 -0.53 -19.57
CA SER A 143 13.23 0.10 -18.93
C SER A 143 12.88 1.34 -18.13
N ASP A 144 11.85 2.08 -18.55
CA ASP A 144 11.48 3.36 -17.94
C ASP A 144 10.54 3.16 -16.75
N LEU A 145 9.89 1.99 -16.69
CA LEU A 145 9.00 1.60 -15.60
C LEU A 145 9.75 0.82 -14.51
N LEU A 146 10.74 0.01 -14.88
CA LEU A 146 11.49 -0.80 -13.92
C LEU A 146 12.24 0.08 -12.90
N GLY A 147 12.03 -0.17 -11.61
CA GLY A 147 12.67 0.57 -10.51
C GLY A 147 12.08 1.95 -10.24
N ARG A 148 11.10 2.40 -11.04
CA ARG A 148 10.42 3.69 -10.90
C ARG A 148 9.47 3.68 -9.71
N ASP A 149 9.43 4.80 -9.00
CA ASP A 149 8.42 5.06 -7.98
C ASP A 149 7.13 5.52 -8.65
N VAL A 150 6.03 4.92 -8.23
CA VAL A 150 4.71 5.06 -8.85
C VAL A 150 3.64 5.23 -7.78
N VAL A 151 2.52 5.81 -8.19
CA VAL A 151 1.36 6.03 -7.32
C VAL A 151 0.33 4.93 -7.58
N VAL A 152 -0.07 4.22 -6.54
CA VAL A 152 -0.88 3.00 -6.63
C VAL A 152 -2.16 3.13 -5.83
N LEU A 153 -3.28 2.83 -6.48
CA LEU A 153 -4.57 2.66 -5.82
C LEU A 153 -4.74 1.20 -5.34
N CYS A 154 -4.74 1.01 -4.02
CA CYS A 154 -4.59 -0.30 -3.39
C CYS A 154 -5.91 -0.96 -2.95
N ASN A 155 -6.96 -0.17 -2.71
CA ASN A 155 -8.21 -0.63 -2.10
C ASN A 155 -9.31 -1.01 -3.11
N LEU A 156 -8.94 -1.20 -4.37
CA LEU A 156 -9.86 -1.69 -5.40
C LEU A 156 -10.09 -3.19 -5.27
N LYS A 157 -11.21 -3.65 -5.83
CA LYS A 157 -11.47 -5.09 -5.95
C LYS A 157 -10.48 -5.66 -6.96
N PRO A 158 -9.76 -6.75 -6.65
CA PRO A 158 -8.89 -7.39 -7.63
C PRO A 158 -9.64 -7.76 -8.90
N VAL A 159 -9.03 -7.48 -10.06
CA VAL A 159 -9.60 -7.72 -11.38
C VAL A 159 -8.75 -8.73 -12.11
N ASN A 160 -9.38 -9.77 -12.65
CA ASN A 160 -8.69 -10.73 -13.51
C ASN A 160 -8.65 -10.19 -14.94
N MET A 161 -7.45 -9.92 -15.45
CA MET A 161 -7.19 -9.49 -16.82
C MET A 161 -6.49 -10.65 -17.53
N LYS A 162 -7.23 -11.33 -18.41
CA LYS A 162 -6.72 -12.44 -19.25
C LYS A 162 -5.94 -13.53 -18.49
N GLY A 163 -6.38 -13.85 -17.27
CA GLY A 163 -5.79 -14.94 -16.45
C GLY A 163 -4.84 -14.46 -15.34
N VAL A 164 -4.42 -13.20 -15.36
CA VAL A 164 -3.63 -12.59 -14.27
C VAL A 164 -4.53 -11.72 -13.39
N THR A 165 -4.43 -11.89 -12.07
CA THR A 165 -5.15 -11.08 -11.09
C THR A 165 -4.38 -9.80 -10.79
N SER A 166 -4.91 -8.64 -11.21
CA SER A 166 -4.42 -7.33 -10.81
C SER A 166 -5.03 -6.92 -9.47
N ALA A 167 -4.18 -6.67 -8.47
CA ALA A 167 -4.56 -6.28 -7.11
C ALA A 167 -4.30 -4.78 -6.84
N GLY A 168 -4.51 -3.95 -7.86
CA GLY A 168 -4.34 -2.51 -7.78
C GLY A 168 -4.42 -1.86 -9.15
N MET A 169 -4.16 -0.56 -9.18
CA MET A 169 -4.11 0.23 -10.40
C MET A 169 -3.06 1.32 -10.24
N LEU A 170 -2.18 1.47 -11.24
CA LEU A 170 -1.24 2.59 -11.32
C LEU A 170 -1.99 3.84 -11.75
N LEU A 171 -1.73 4.97 -11.09
CA LEU A 171 -2.28 6.25 -11.51
C LEU A 171 -1.40 6.86 -12.59
N CYS A 172 -2.02 7.21 -13.71
CA CYS A 172 -1.32 7.81 -14.84
C CYS A 172 -2.02 9.10 -15.26
N SER A 173 -1.24 10.06 -15.76
CA SER A 173 -1.75 11.22 -16.48
C SER A 173 -1.86 10.90 -17.97
N SER A 174 -2.97 11.27 -18.58
CA SER A 174 -3.21 11.16 -20.01
C SER A 174 -3.55 12.52 -20.60
N ASN A 175 -3.00 12.80 -21.78
CA ASN A 175 -3.34 14.02 -22.52
C ASN A 175 -4.81 13.96 -23.01
N GLU A 176 -5.40 15.10 -23.39
CA GLU A 176 -6.78 15.21 -23.88
C GLU A 176 -7.09 14.28 -25.05
N ASP A 177 -6.12 14.07 -25.94
CA ASP A 177 -6.24 13.17 -27.10
C ASP A 177 -6.04 11.68 -26.76
N HIS A 178 -5.73 11.36 -25.49
CA HIS A 178 -5.33 10.02 -25.01
C HIS A 178 -4.21 9.35 -25.83
N SER A 179 -3.41 10.15 -26.54
CA SER A 179 -2.30 9.69 -27.39
C SER A 179 -1.03 9.41 -26.61
N LYS A 180 -0.89 10.03 -25.43
CA LYS A 180 0.23 9.84 -24.51
C LYS A 180 -0.30 9.61 -23.11
N VAL A 181 0.28 8.64 -22.41
CA VAL A 181 -0.04 8.27 -21.03
C VAL A 181 1.27 8.06 -20.30
N GLU A 182 1.44 8.72 -19.16
CA GLU A 182 2.62 8.56 -18.31
C GLU A 182 2.22 8.35 -16.85
N PRO A 183 2.93 7.48 -16.10
CA PRO A 183 2.69 7.31 -14.67
C PRO A 183 2.97 8.58 -13.88
N LEU A 184 2.17 8.81 -12.84
CA LEU A 184 2.44 9.89 -11.88
C LEU A 184 3.78 9.66 -11.16
N CYS A 185 4.52 10.74 -10.96
CA CYS A 185 5.85 10.76 -10.38
C CYS A 185 5.79 11.29 -8.94
N PRO A 186 5.93 10.44 -7.92
CA PRO A 186 6.15 10.92 -6.56
C PRO A 186 7.54 11.55 -6.43
N PRO A 187 7.74 12.47 -5.47
CA PRO A 187 9.05 13.09 -5.24
C PRO A 187 10.07 12.07 -4.72
N GLU A 188 11.36 12.34 -4.95
CA GLU A 188 12.43 11.43 -4.55
C GLU A 188 12.53 11.28 -3.02
N GLY A 189 12.80 10.06 -2.56
CA GLY A 189 13.05 9.76 -1.15
C GLY A 189 11.80 9.64 -0.28
N VAL A 190 10.62 9.47 -0.89
CA VAL A 190 9.38 9.09 -0.19
C VAL A 190 9.46 7.61 0.22
N PRO A 191 9.15 7.26 1.47
CA PRO A 191 9.10 5.86 1.90
C PRO A 191 8.05 5.06 1.13
N LEU A 192 8.39 3.83 0.75
CA LEU A 192 7.46 2.91 0.10
C LEU A 192 6.28 2.61 1.04
N GLY A 193 5.08 2.58 0.48
CA GLY A 193 3.83 2.36 1.21
C GLY A 193 3.24 3.61 1.86
N GLU A 194 3.88 4.77 1.72
CA GLU A 194 3.34 6.02 2.24
C GLU A 194 1.98 6.33 1.62
N LEU A 195 1.04 6.73 2.48
CA LEU A 195 -0.31 7.10 2.10
C LEU A 195 -0.33 8.54 1.58
N VAL A 196 -0.80 8.73 0.35
CA VAL A 196 -0.91 10.06 -0.27
C VAL A 196 -1.99 10.87 0.44
N THR A 197 -1.66 12.10 0.79
CA THR A 197 -2.57 13.05 1.47
C THR A 197 -3.05 14.11 0.50
N PHE A 198 -4.14 14.79 0.83
CA PHE A 198 -4.72 15.85 -0.02
C PHE A 198 -4.78 17.15 0.78
N ASP A 199 -3.88 18.10 0.52
CA ASP A 199 -3.78 19.39 1.25
C ASP A 199 -3.96 19.25 2.78
N GLY A 200 -3.18 18.35 3.39
CA GLY A 200 -3.20 18.09 4.83
C GLY A 200 -4.38 17.24 5.32
N HIS A 201 -5.28 16.81 4.44
CA HIS A 201 -6.35 15.89 4.79
C HIS A 201 -5.84 14.45 4.66
N LEU A 202 -5.79 13.77 5.80
CA LEU A 202 -5.47 12.34 5.86
C LEU A 202 -6.63 11.54 5.27
N PRO A 203 -6.41 10.72 4.22
CA PRO A 203 -7.45 9.83 3.75
C PRO A 203 -7.77 8.81 4.84
N SER A 204 -9.05 8.50 4.97
CA SER A 204 -9.56 7.44 5.82
C SER A 204 -10.13 6.38 4.89
N PRO A 205 -9.33 5.39 4.48
CA PRO A 205 -9.78 4.33 3.59
C PRO A 205 -10.72 3.37 4.34
N VAL A 206 -11.99 3.77 4.47
CA VAL A 206 -13.04 2.97 5.15
C VAL A 206 -13.69 1.97 4.19
N ASP A 207 -13.61 2.21 2.88
CA ASP A 207 -14.38 1.50 1.87
C ASP A 207 -13.50 0.67 0.94
N ALA A 208 -13.70 -0.65 0.92
CA ALA A 208 -12.97 -1.56 0.04
C ALA A 208 -13.78 -2.07 -1.17
N GLY A 209 -13.06 -2.50 -2.21
CA GLY A 209 -13.64 -3.25 -3.31
C GLY A 209 -14.58 -2.43 -4.20
N ASN A 210 -15.85 -2.84 -4.29
CA ASN A 210 -16.83 -2.19 -5.17
C ASN A 210 -17.17 -0.75 -4.75
N ARG A 211 -17.05 -0.42 -3.47
CA ARG A 211 -17.31 0.94 -2.98
C ARG A 211 -16.18 1.88 -3.36
N ALA A 212 -14.93 1.47 -3.13
CA ALA A 212 -13.74 2.15 -3.63
C ALA A 212 -13.82 2.37 -5.15
N GLY A 213 -14.20 1.35 -5.92
CA GLY A 213 -14.34 1.50 -7.38
C GLY A 213 -15.42 2.52 -7.81
N LYS A 214 -16.51 2.68 -7.03
CA LYS A 214 -17.51 3.72 -7.29
C LYS A 214 -17.03 5.11 -6.87
N ALA A 215 -16.29 5.22 -5.77
CA ALA A 215 -15.66 6.45 -5.33
C ALA A 215 -14.63 6.92 -6.36
N TRP A 216 -13.78 6.00 -6.84
CA TRP A 216 -12.80 6.25 -7.90
C TRP A 216 -13.46 6.83 -9.16
N LYS A 217 -14.52 6.18 -9.68
CA LYS A 217 -15.22 6.67 -10.89
C LYS A 217 -15.83 8.08 -10.76
N ARG A 218 -16.10 8.54 -9.54
CA ARG A 218 -16.55 9.91 -9.28
C ARG A 218 -15.35 10.84 -9.19
N ALA A 219 -14.36 10.47 -8.38
CA ALA A 219 -13.16 11.25 -8.16
C ALA A 219 -12.34 11.45 -9.44
N SER A 220 -12.13 10.41 -10.26
CA SER A 220 -11.30 10.49 -11.47
C SER A 220 -11.79 11.48 -12.52
N LYS A 221 -13.05 11.92 -12.45
CA LYS A 221 -13.59 12.95 -13.36
C LYS A 221 -13.14 14.37 -13.01
N THR A 222 -12.68 14.56 -11.79
CA THR A 222 -12.26 15.84 -11.22
C THR A 222 -10.78 15.77 -10.83
N LEU A 223 -10.02 14.84 -11.42
CA LEU A 223 -8.57 14.73 -11.24
C LEU A 223 -7.86 15.16 -12.53
N ALA A 224 -6.93 16.10 -12.39
CA ALA A 224 -6.12 16.59 -13.49
C ALA A 224 -4.72 16.98 -13.01
N VAL A 225 -3.76 16.94 -13.92
CA VAL A 225 -2.45 17.55 -13.74
C VAL A 225 -2.56 18.98 -14.26
N ASP A 226 -2.16 19.94 -13.43
CA ASP A 226 -2.21 21.37 -13.79
C ASP A 226 -1.01 21.80 -14.66
N ASP A 227 -0.98 23.08 -15.04
CA ASP A 227 0.13 23.67 -15.79
C ASP A 227 1.45 23.74 -14.98
N SER A 228 1.39 23.49 -13.67
CA SER A 228 2.55 23.40 -12.78
C SER A 228 3.12 21.98 -12.72
N GLU A 229 2.60 21.05 -13.54
CA GLU A 229 2.94 19.63 -13.53
C GLU A 229 2.56 18.92 -12.23
N GLU A 230 1.66 19.48 -11.41
CA GLU A 230 1.24 18.92 -10.13
C GLU A 230 -0.09 18.17 -10.28
N ALA A 231 -0.17 16.97 -9.71
CA ALA A 231 -1.41 16.21 -9.65
C ALA A 231 -2.39 16.87 -8.68
N LYS A 232 -3.51 17.38 -9.21
CA LYS A 232 -4.51 18.12 -8.46
C LYS A 232 -5.91 17.54 -8.65
N PHE A 233 -6.68 17.67 -7.59
CA PHE A 233 -8.12 17.52 -7.61
C PHE A 233 -8.74 18.87 -7.93
N THR A 234 -9.46 18.98 -9.03
CA THR A 234 -10.10 20.19 -9.58
C THR A 234 -11.59 20.29 -9.24
N GLY A 235 -12.03 19.72 -8.12
CA GLY A 235 -13.42 19.84 -7.68
C GLY A 235 -13.84 21.29 -7.40
N GLU A 236 -15.09 21.61 -7.69
CA GLU A 236 -15.63 22.99 -7.76
C GLU A 236 -15.48 23.82 -6.48
N LYS A 237 -15.27 23.19 -5.31
CA LYS A 237 -15.30 23.87 -4.01
C LYS A 237 -13.95 24.03 -3.34
N LEU A 238 -13.03 23.08 -3.54
CA LEU A 238 -11.71 23.08 -2.92
C LEU A 238 -10.75 22.32 -3.84
N PRO A 239 -9.82 23.01 -4.55
CA PRO A 239 -8.73 22.31 -5.19
C PRO A 239 -7.87 21.65 -4.12
N ALA A 240 -7.41 20.42 -4.37
CA ALA A 240 -6.52 19.72 -3.44
C ALA A 240 -5.35 19.09 -4.19
N THR A 241 -4.13 19.29 -3.70
CA THR A 241 -2.92 18.73 -4.33
C THR A 241 -2.60 17.37 -3.72
N PHE A 242 -2.12 16.44 -4.55
CA PHE A 242 -1.64 15.14 -4.07
C PHE A 242 -0.29 15.36 -3.39
N MET A 243 -0.25 15.15 -2.08
CA MET A 243 0.90 15.46 -1.24
C MET A 243 1.47 14.20 -0.57
N THR A 244 2.79 14.15 -0.50
CA THR A 244 3.57 13.19 0.30
C THR A 244 4.37 13.94 1.36
N SER A 245 5.07 13.21 2.23
CA SER A 245 5.99 13.73 3.24
C SER A 245 7.15 14.55 2.68
N LYS A 246 7.47 14.38 1.38
CA LYS A 246 8.57 15.06 0.69
C LYS A 246 8.13 16.14 -0.27
N GLY A 247 6.85 16.22 -0.63
CA GLY A 247 6.35 17.22 -1.56
C GLY A 247 5.14 16.75 -2.39
N PRO A 248 4.73 17.56 -3.37
CA PRO A 248 3.64 17.22 -4.27
C PRO A 248 4.02 16.10 -5.22
N ILE A 249 3.03 15.33 -5.65
CA ILE A 249 3.15 14.37 -6.74
C ILE A 249 3.03 15.11 -8.06
N THR A 250 3.97 14.88 -8.97
CA THR A 250 4.02 15.56 -10.26
C THR A 250 3.79 14.61 -11.43
N SER A 251 3.57 15.16 -12.62
CA SER A 251 3.63 14.41 -13.87
C SER A 251 4.17 15.26 -15.00
N PRO A 252 5.06 14.73 -15.85
CA PRO A 252 5.58 15.43 -17.03
C PRO A 252 4.51 15.69 -18.11
N LEU A 253 3.33 15.07 -18.01
CA LEU A 253 2.23 15.30 -18.94
C LEU A 253 1.05 15.99 -18.24
N PRO A 254 0.70 17.23 -18.64
CA PRO A 254 -0.55 17.84 -18.22
C PRO A 254 -1.74 17.09 -18.85
N GLY A 255 -2.86 17.01 -18.13
CA GLY A 255 -4.06 16.34 -18.61
C GLY A 255 -4.88 15.66 -17.51
N SER A 256 -5.70 14.69 -17.90
CA SER A 256 -6.59 13.98 -16.97
C SER A 256 -5.89 12.80 -16.30
N ILE A 257 -6.18 12.54 -15.02
CA ILE A 257 -5.62 11.40 -14.28
C ILE A 257 -6.60 10.22 -14.33
N SER A 258 -6.10 9.04 -14.72
CA SER A 258 -6.89 7.81 -14.88
C SER A 258 -6.22 6.58 -14.32
#